data_AF-A0A453M1P6-F1
#
_entry.id   AF-A0A453M1P6-F1
#
_cell.length_a   1.000
_cell.length_b   1.000
_cell.length_c   1.000
_cell.angle_alpha   90.00
_cell.angle_beta   90.00
_cell.angle_gamma   90.00
#
_symmetry.space_group_name_H-M   'P 1'
#
loop_
_entity.id
_entity.type
_entity.pdbx_description
1 polymer ?
#
loop_
_entity_poly.entity_id
_entity_poly.type
_entity_poly.pdbx_seq_one_letter_code
_entity_poly.pdbx_strand_id
1 'polypeptide(L)'
;KDAADLVFQVGGQRFSAHRCVLAARSSVFKAELLGAMKESSAALPIEIHDMEADVFKSLLHFIYTDSVPLLETACNKGETDVVMAGHLLVAADRYNIVRLKQICDEKLCNHMDSNMVATSLALAEQHGFHRLKEACLQFLASPSNFDAMVASDGYEHLKSSCPSVLKELIARMIPSEFKSAKDVIMAI
;
A
#
# COMPACT_ATOMS: atom_id res chain seq x y z
N LYS A 1 -21.81 12.39 -11.95
CA LYS A 1 -21.96 13.42 -10.89
C LYS A 1 -23.43 13.69 -10.61
N ASP A 2 -24.30 13.52 -11.60
CA ASP A 2 -25.74 13.55 -11.40
C ASP A 2 -26.17 12.51 -10.35
N ALA A 3 -27.12 12.87 -9.49
CA ALA A 3 -27.69 12.05 -8.42
C ALA A 3 -26.75 11.57 -7.29
N ALA A 4 -25.59 12.20 -7.10
CA ALA A 4 -24.74 11.91 -5.95
C ALA A 4 -25.46 12.23 -4.62
N ASP A 5 -25.46 11.26 -3.70
CA ASP A 5 -26.12 11.31 -2.40
C ASP A 5 -25.11 11.38 -1.23
N LEU A 6 -23.82 11.54 -1.56
CA LEU A 6 -22.72 11.62 -0.61
C LEU A 6 -21.60 12.52 -1.14
N VAL A 7 -20.92 13.21 -0.22
CA VAL A 7 -19.70 13.96 -0.49
C VAL A 7 -18.62 13.56 0.51
N PHE A 8 -17.42 13.24 0.02
CA PHE A 8 -16.21 13.12 0.84
C PHE A 8 -15.39 14.40 0.80
N GLN A 9 -14.68 14.70 1.88
CA GLN A 9 -13.67 15.74 1.96
C GLN A 9 -12.31 15.09 2.28
N VAL A 10 -11.38 15.15 1.33
CA VAL A 10 -10.08 14.46 1.41
C VAL A 10 -8.99 15.40 0.92
N GLY A 11 -7.97 15.67 1.74
CA GLY A 11 -6.88 16.59 1.38
C GLY A 11 -7.36 17.98 0.96
N GLY A 12 -8.44 18.49 1.57
CA GLY A 12 -9.06 19.77 1.20
C GLY A 12 -9.90 19.77 -0.08
N GLN A 13 -9.99 18.64 -0.79
CA GLN A 13 -10.80 18.47 -2.00
C GLN A 13 -12.13 17.77 -1.70
N ARG A 14 -13.17 18.09 -2.48
CA ARG A 14 -14.50 17.48 -2.35
C ARG A 14 -14.78 16.48 -3.46
N PHE A 15 -15.27 15.30 -3.08
CA PHE A 15 -15.59 14.20 -3.99
C PHE A 15 -17.03 13.77 -3.83
N SER A 16 -17.87 14.03 -4.84
CA SER A 16 -19.25 13.54 -4.88
C SER A 16 -19.27 12.06 -5.29
N ALA A 17 -20.04 11.24 -4.59
CA ALA A 17 -20.16 9.80 -4.84
C ALA A 17 -21.58 9.28 -4.56
N HIS A 18 -21.81 7.99 -4.83
CA HIS A 18 -23.08 7.31 -4.65
C HIS A 18 -22.92 6.21 -3.59
N ARG A 19 -23.69 6.27 -2.52
CA ARG A 19 -23.62 5.30 -1.40
C ARG A 19 -23.82 3.88 -1.89
N CYS A 20 -24.79 3.67 -2.80
CA CYS A 20 -25.11 2.35 -3.33
C CYS A 20 -23.94 1.72 -4.12
N VAL A 21 -23.24 2.51 -4.93
CA VAL A 21 -22.08 2.05 -5.71
C VAL A 21 -20.92 1.69 -4.79
N LEU A 22 -20.60 2.55 -3.82
CA LEU A 22 -19.53 2.30 -2.85
C LEU A 22 -19.81 1.03 -2.03
N ALA A 23 -21.03 0.89 -1.51
CA ALA A 23 -21.44 -0.25 -0.71
C ALA A 23 -21.47 -1.57 -1.51
N ALA A 24 -21.74 -1.52 -2.81
CA ALA A 24 -21.68 -2.71 -3.66
C ALA A 24 -20.24 -3.18 -3.91
N ARG A 25 -19.26 -2.27 -3.84
CA ARG A 25 -17.87 -2.50 -4.26
C ARG A 25 -16.88 -2.61 -3.09
N SER A 26 -17.30 -2.26 -1.88
CA SER A 26 -16.51 -2.30 -0.66
C SER A 26 -17.38 -2.72 0.51
N SER A 27 -16.98 -3.77 1.23
CA SER A 27 -17.68 -4.21 2.44
C SER A 27 -17.55 -3.19 3.56
N VAL A 28 -16.45 -2.45 3.61
CA VAL A 28 -16.20 -1.39 4.61
C VAL A 28 -17.14 -0.23 4.36
N PHE A 29 -17.22 0.28 3.12
CA PHE A 29 -18.22 1.31 2.79
C PHE A 29 -19.65 0.80 2.97
N LYS A 30 -19.94 -0.48 2.71
CA LYS A 30 -21.26 -1.05 3.00
C LYS A 30 -21.60 -0.95 4.49
N ALA A 31 -20.67 -1.32 5.36
CA ALA A 31 -20.88 -1.24 6.80
C ALA A 31 -20.98 0.22 7.29
N GLU A 32 -20.10 1.10 6.83
CA GLU A 32 -20.06 2.51 7.24
C GLU A 32 -21.24 3.33 6.72
N LEU A 33 -21.69 3.07 5.48
CA LEU A 33 -22.72 3.86 4.83
C LEU A 33 -24.13 3.27 4.95
N LEU A 34 -24.28 1.95 5.10
CA LEU A 34 -25.59 1.28 5.16
C LEU A 34 -25.80 0.48 6.46
N GLY A 35 -24.84 0.47 7.38
CA GLY A 35 -24.95 -0.21 8.67
C GLY A 35 -25.86 0.50 9.67
N ALA A 36 -26.24 -0.22 10.72
CA ALA A 36 -27.18 0.24 11.75
C ALA A 36 -26.64 1.37 12.65
N MET A 37 -25.36 1.74 12.50
CA MET A 37 -24.64 2.64 13.41
C MET A 37 -24.12 3.89 12.69
N LYS A 38 -24.98 4.62 11.98
CA LYS A 38 -24.87 6.09 11.95
C LYS A 38 -26.15 6.74 11.45
N GLU A 39 -26.74 7.48 12.38
CA GLU A 39 -27.80 8.45 12.17
C GLU A 39 -27.40 9.49 11.12
N SER A 40 -28.34 9.78 10.23
CA SER A 40 -28.72 11.14 9.83
C SER A 40 -27.60 12.19 9.82
N SER A 41 -26.98 12.37 8.66
CA SER A 41 -26.93 13.69 8.04
C SER A 41 -26.44 13.52 6.61
N ALA A 42 -27.37 13.50 5.65
CA ALA A 42 -27.03 13.70 4.24
C ALA A 42 -26.43 15.09 3.97
N ALA A 43 -26.29 15.95 4.99
CA ALA A 43 -25.89 17.35 4.85
C ALA A 43 -24.41 17.62 5.15
N LEU A 44 -23.68 16.71 5.82
CA LEU A 44 -22.26 16.92 6.15
C LEU A 44 -21.33 16.01 5.35
N PRO A 45 -20.23 16.55 4.77
CA PRO A 45 -19.22 15.74 4.11
C PRO A 45 -18.57 14.72 5.05
N ILE A 46 -18.22 13.53 4.53
CA ILE A 46 -17.40 12.56 5.25
C ILE A 46 -15.93 12.94 5.08
N GLU A 47 -15.25 13.24 6.19
CA GLU A 47 -13.83 13.60 6.18
C GLU A 47 -12.93 12.36 6.21
N ILE A 48 -11.91 12.35 5.35
CA ILE A 48 -10.83 11.36 5.35
C ILE A 48 -9.51 12.13 5.49
N HIS A 49 -8.82 11.93 6.61
CA HIS A 49 -7.62 12.69 6.97
C HIS A 49 -6.31 11.96 6.61
N ASP A 50 -6.35 10.64 6.57
CA ASP A 50 -5.21 9.73 6.41
C ASP A 50 -5.09 9.22 4.96
N MET A 51 -5.45 10.07 4.00
CA MET A 51 -5.33 9.74 2.58
C MET A 51 -5.14 11.00 1.74
N GLU A 52 -4.23 10.92 0.78
CA GLU A 52 -4.05 11.97 -0.22
C GLU A 52 -5.23 12.01 -1.20
N ALA A 53 -5.57 13.22 -1.66
CA ALA A 53 -6.70 13.42 -2.56
C ALA A 53 -6.56 12.65 -3.88
N ASP A 54 -5.34 12.53 -4.43
CA ASP A 54 -5.10 11.80 -5.67
C ASP A 54 -5.25 10.28 -5.49
N VAL A 55 -4.84 9.75 -4.34
CA VAL A 55 -5.04 8.34 -3.95
C VAL A 55 -6.53 8.05 -3.86
N PHE A 56 -7.28 8.90 -3.16
CA PHE A 56 -8.72 8.74 -3.03
C PHE A 56 -9.46 8.88 -4.37
N LYS A 57 -9.03 9.82 -5.22
CA LYS A 57 -9.56 9.98 -6.57
C LYS A 57 -9.38 8.71 -7.41
N SER A 58 -8.22 8.07 -7.30
CA SER A 58 -7.91 6.83 -8.02
C SER A 58 -8.69 5.64 -7.48
N LEU A 59 -8.84 5.55 -6.15
CA LEU A 59 -9.72 4.59 -5.49
C LEU A 59 -11.16 4.71 -5.98
N LEU A 60 -11.71 5.93 -5.98
CA LEU A 60 -13.05 6.19 -6.50
C LEU A 60 -13.16 5.82 -7.97
N HIS A 61 -12.20 6.21 -8.80
CA HIS A 61 -12.21 5.86 -10.21
C HIS A 61 -12.34 4.34 -10.39
N PHE A 62 -11.49 3.55 -9.71
CA PHE A 62 -11.55 2.10 -9.77
C PHE A 62 -12.90 1.53 -9.29
N ILE A 63 -13.50 2.11 -8.25
CA ILE A 63 -14.82 1.67 -7.78
C ILE A 63 -15.87 1.79 -8.88
N TYR A 64 -15.84 2.86 -9.68
CA TYR A 64 -16.80 3.10 -10.77
C TYR A 64 -16.47 2.38 -12.08
N THR A 65 -15.20 2.22 -12.42
CA THR A 65 -14.77 1.77 -13.76
C THR A 65 -14.13 0.39 -13.76
N ASP A 66 -13.75 -0.14 -12.59
CA ASP A 66 -12.97 -1.37 -12.46
C ASP A 66 -11.60 -1.30 -13.19
N SER A 67 -11.10 -0.08 -13.46
CA SER A 67 -9.82 0.20 -14.10
C SER A 67 -8.97 1.17 -13.27
N VAL A 68 -7.64 1.11 -13.43
CA VAL A 68 -6.71 2.06 -12.80
C VAL A 68 -5.90 2.75 -13.90
N PRO A 69 -6.32 3.95 -14.36
CA PRO A 69 -5.68 4.65 -15.47
C PRO A 69 -4.18 4.88 -15.25
N LEU A 70 -3.78 5.12 -14.00
CA LEU A 70 -2.40 5.33 -13.60
C LEU A 70 -1.54 4.07 -13.68
N LEU A 71 -2.13 2.87 -13.64
CA LEU A 71 -1.41 1.60 -13.74
C LEU A 71 -1.39 1.04 -15.17
N GLU A 72 -2.35 1.43 -16.00
CA GLU A 72 -2.52 0.92 -17.37
C GLU A 72 -1.66 1.65 -18.41
N THR A 73 -1.32 2.94 -18.21
CA THR A 73 -0.41 3.68 -19.11
C THR A 73 1.06 3.43 -18.77
N ALA A 74 1.47 2.18 -18.76
CA ALA A 74 2.82 1.71 -18.42
C ALA A 74 3.90 2.02 -19.48
N CYS A 75 3.81 3.16 -20.18
CA CYS A 75 4.79 3.48 -21.21
C CYS A 75 5.76 4.61 -20.87
N ASN A 76 5.57 5.48 -19.85
CA ASN A 76 6.54 6.58 -19.60
C ASN A 76 6.50 7.28 -18.21
N LYS A 77 6.17 6.61 -17.09
CA LYS A 77 6.27 7.22 -15.74
C LYS A 77 6.70 6.21 -14.66
N GLY A 78 8.01 6.01 -14.49
CA GLY A 78 8.57 4.98 -13.60
C GLY A 78 8.24 5.14 -12.11
N GLU A 79 8.97 6.01 -11.40
CA GLU A 79 8.97 6.07 -9.92
C GLU A 79 7.65 6.58 -9.31
N THR A 80 6.99 7.57 -9.93
CA THR A 80 5.75 8.15 -9.41
C THR A 80 4.58 7.15 -9.42
N ASP A 81 4.53 6.24 -10.39
CA ASP A 81 3.46 5.24 -10.49
C ASP A 81 3.58 4.17 -9.40
N VAL A 82 4.79 3.85 -8.93
CA VAL A 82 5.03 2.85 -7.88
C VAL A 82 4.71 3.40 -6.50
N VAL A 83 5.10 4.65 -6.20
CA VAL A 83 4.70 5.34 -4.96
C VAL A 83 3.16 5.39 -4.86
N MET A 84 2.52 5.79 -5.95
CA MET A 84 1.06 5.81 -6.04
C MET A 84 0.45 4.40 -5.85
N ALA A 85 1.05 3.36 -6.44
CA ALA A 85 0.61 1.98 -6.26
C ALA A 85 0.69 1.53 -4.79
N GLY A 86 1.74 1.94 -4.06
CA GLY A 86 1.87 1.68 -2.62
C GLY A 86 0.76 2.31 -1.80
N HIS A 87 0.51 3.61 -1.98
CA HIS A 87 -0.59 4.29 -1.27
C HIS A 87 -1.96 3.73 -1.66
N LEU A 88 -2.15 3.38 -2.93
CA LEU A 88 -3.39 2.79 -3.42
C LEU A 88 -3.59 1.35 -2.91
N LEU A 89 -2.52 0.59 -2.71
CA LEU A 89 -2.56 -0.72 -2.08
C LEU A 89 -3.09 -0.63 -0.63
N VAL A 90 -2.55 0.32 0.15
CA VAL A 90 -3.01 0.58 1.52
C VAL A 90 -4.47 1.03 1.55
N ALA A 91 -4.87 1.92 0.64
CA ALA A 91 -6.25 2.36 0.51
C ALA A 91 -7.19 1.20 0.13
N ALA A 92 -6.78 0.34 -0.80
CA ALA A 92 -7.55 -0.82 -1.23
C ALA A 92 -7.74 -1.82 -0.10
N ASP A 93 -6.72 -2.04 0.73
CA ASP A 93 -6.82 -2.89 1.91
C ASP A 93 -7.76 -2.29 2.96
N ARG A 94 -7.60 -1.00 3.28
CA ARG A 94 -8.46 -0.26 4.22
C ARG A 94 -9.94 -0.38 3.87
N TYR A 95 -10.29 -0.24 2.59
CA TYR A 95 -11.68 -0.31 2.12
C TYR A 95 -12.07 -1.72 1.64
N ASN A 96 -11.24 -2.73 1.85
CA ASN A 96 -11.47 -4.12 1.44
C ASN A 96 -11.91 -4.27 -0.02
N ILE A 97 -11.15 -3.67 -0.95
CA ILE A 97 -11.36 -3.76 -2.40
C ILE A 97 -10.35 -4.75 -2.97
N VAL A 98 -10.67 -6.04 -2.84
CA VAL A 98 -9.73 -7.17 -3.09
C VAL A 98 -9.07 -7.11 -4.48
N ARG A 99 -9.82 -6.82 -5.54
CA ARG A 99 -9.27 -6.77 -6.90
C ARG A 99 -8.25 -5.64 -7.08
N LEU A 100 -8.52 -4.46 -6.51
CA LEU A 100 -7.57 -3.35 -6.56
C LEU A 100 -6.30 -3.66 -5.76
N LYS A 101 -6.47 -4.27 -4.59
CA LYS A 101 -5.35 -4.74 -3.76
C LYS A 101 -4.43 -5.67 -4.55
N GLN A 102 -4.99 -6.65 -5.27
CA GLN A 102 -4.21 -7.58 -6.10
C GLN A 102 -3.45 -6.88 -7.22
N ILE A 103 -4.10 -5.96 -7.95
CA ILE A 103 -3.47 -5.21 -9.05
C ILE A 103 -2.29 -4.38 -8.54
N CYS A 104 -2.46 -3.67 -7.41
CA CYS A 104 -1.39 -2.88 -6.82
C CYS A 104 -0.24 -3.77 -6.29
N ASP A 105 -0.56 -4.87 -5.60
CA ASP A 105 0.42 -5.83 -5.09
C ASP A 105 1.27 -6.44 -6.21
N GLU A 106 0.63 -6.84 -7.32
CA GLU A 106 1.32 -7.33 -8.52
C GLU A 106 2.22 -6.27 -9.17
N LYS A 107 1.73 -5.03 -9.27
CA LYS A 107 2.54 -3.93 -9.83
C LYS A 107 3.81 -3.70 -9.00
N LEU A 108 3.67 -3.63 -7.68
CA LEU A 108 4.81 -3.41 -6.79
C LEU A 108 5.83 -4.56 -6.87
N CYS A 109 5.35 -5.81 -6.94
CA CYS A 109 6.22 -6.97 -7.10
C CYS A 109 6.98 -6.96 -8.44
N ASN A 110 6.33 -6.55 -9.53
CA ASN A 110 6.91 -6.61 -10.88
C ASN A 110 7.88 -5.47 -11.21
N HIS A 111 7.81 -4.35 -10.49
CA HIS A 111 8.63 -3.16 -10.72
C HIS A 111 9.62 -2.87 -9.58
N MET A 112 9.98 -3.90 -8.82
CA MET A 112 10.90 -3.75 -7.69
C MET A 112 12.32 -3.43 -8.14
N ASP A 113 12.92 -2.43 -7.53
CA ASP A 113 14.33 -2.06 -7.72
C ASP A 113 14.99 -1.65 -6.39
N SER A 114 16.29 -1.32 -6.43
CA SER A 114 17.07 -0.96 -5.25
C SER A 114 16.59 0.31 -4.54
N ASN A 115 15.94 1.23 -5.24
CA ASN A 115 15.44 2.49 -4.66
C ASN A 115 14.10 2.27 -3.96
N MET A 116 13.28 1.37 -4.50
CA MET A 116 11.90 1.14 -4.05
C MET A 116 11.75 -0.03 -3.07
N VAL A 117 12.72 -0.95 -3.03
CA VAL A 117 12.61 -2.16 -2.19
C VAL A 117 12.54 -1.83 -0.69
N ALA A 118 13.26 -0.82 -0.21
CA ALA A 118 13.25 -0.46 1.21
C ALA A 118 11.88 0.09 1.65
N THR A 119 11.29 0.98 0.86
CA THR A 119 9.97 1.56 1.14
C THR A 119 8.86 0.52 0.97
N SER A 120 8.95 -0.33 -0.07
CA SER A 120 8.00 -1.43 -0.31
C SER A 120 8.04 -2.47 0.82
N LEU A 121 9.23 -2.79 1.34
CA LEU A 121 9.39 -3.72 2.45
C LEU A 121 8.85 -3.16 3.77
N ALA A 122 9.08 -1.87 4.05
CA ALA A 122 8.49 -1.20 5.20
C ALA A 122 6.96 -1.19 5.13
N LEU A 123 6.40 -0.83 3.97
CA LEU A 123 4.96 -0.85 3.71
C LEU A 123 4.36 -2.25 3.88
N ALA A 124 5.05 -3.27 3.36
CA ALA A 124 4.59 -4.65 3.46
C ALA A 124 4.56 -5.16 4.91
N GLU A 125 5.56 -4.79 5.72
CA GLU A 125 5.58 -5.14 7.14
C GLU A 125 4.49 -4.40 7.92
N GLN A 126 4.35 -3.09 7.71
CA GLN A 126 3.38 -2.26 8.44
C GLN A 126 1.93 -2.67 8.20
N HIS A 127 1.62 -3.12 6.99
CA HIS A 127 0.25 -3.50 6.58
C HIS A 127 0.05 -5.02 6.46
N GLY A 128 1.05 -5.84 6.77
CA GLY A 128 0.95 -7.30 6.69
C GLY A 128 0.79 -7.86 5.27
N PHE A 129 1.34 -7.19 4.26
CA PHE A 129 1.31 -7.68 2.88
C PHE A 129 2.40 -8.73 2.65
N HIS A 130 2.11 -9.97 3.06
CA HIS A 130 3.07 -11.08 3.04
C HIS A 130 3.68 -11.36 1.67
N ARG A 131 2.92 -11.26 0.58
CA ARG A 131 3.44 -11.52 -0.78
C ARG A 131 4.47 -10.48 -1.20
N LEU A 132 4.16 -9.20 -1.01
CA LEU A 132 5.11 -8.10 -1.24
C LEU A 132 6.35 -8.22 -0.35
N LYS A 133 6.17 -8.55 0.94
CA LYS A 133 7.29 -8.77 1.87
C LYS A 133 8.22 -9.87 1.37
N GLU A 134 7.69 -11.02 0.98
CA GLU A 134 8.50 -12.13 0.50
C GLU A 134 9.21 -11.79 -0.82
N ALA A 135 8.54 -11.09 -1.74
CA ALA A 135 9.17 -10.60 -2.97
C ALA A 135 10.35 -9.65 -2.67
N CYS A 136 10.19 -8.72 -1.72
CA CYS A 136 11.27 -7.84 -1.26
C CYS A 136 12.44 -8.62 -0.67
N LEU A 137 12.17 -9.59 0.22
CA LEU A 137 13.22 -10.40 0.83
C LEU A 137 13.94 -11.28 -0.20
N GLN A 138 13.22 -11.79 -1.20
CA GLN A 138 13.81 -12.54 -2.31
C GLN A 138 14.70 -11.65 -3.19
N PHE A 139 14.26 -10.43 -3.50
CA PHE A 139 15.08 -9.46 -4.25
C PHE A 139 16.37 -9.09 -3.51
N LEU A 140 16.29 -8.93 -2.19
CA LEU A 140 17.41 -8.59 -1.31
C LEU A 140 18.30 -9.79 -0.95
N ALA A 141 17.93 -11.01 -1.35
CA ALA A 141 18.79 -12.19 -1.17
C ALA A 141 20.10 -12.08 -1.99
N SER A 142 20.13 -11.26 -3.05
CA SER A 142 21.36 -10.94 -3.76
C SER A 142 22.16 -9.87 -3.00
N PRO A 143 23.45 -10.11 -2.68
CA PRO A 143 24.30 -9.13 -1.99
C PRO A 143 24.38 -7.77 -2.70
N SER A 144 24.41 -7.77 -4.04
CA SER A 144 24.45 -6.53 -4.83
C SER A 144 23.22 -5.64 -4.62
N ASN A 145 22.04 -6.26 -4.50
CA ASN A 145 20.78 -5.56 -4.30
C ASN A 145 20.65 -5.07 -2.87
N PHE A 146 21.15 -5.86 -1.92
CA PHE A 146 21.24 -5.46 -0.51
C PHE A 146 22.15 -4.24 -0.35
N ASP A 147 23.35 -4.26 -0.92
CA ASP A 147 24.29 -3.13 -0.85
C ASP A 147 23.70 -1.87 -1.50
N ALA A 148 23.04 -2.02 -2.66
CA ALA A 148 22.37 -0.92 -3.34
C ALA A 148 21.21 -0.34 -2.50
N MET A 149 20.43 -1.20 -1.82
CA MET A 149 19.39 -0.76 -0.90
C MET A 149 20.01 0.01 0.29
N VAL A 150 21.07 -0.52 0.90
CA VAL A 150 21.75 0.13 2.04
C VAL A 150 22.31 1.50 1.66
N ALA A 151 22.75 1.68 0.40
CA ALA A 151 23.19 2.95 -0.13
C ALA A 151 22.04 3.92 -0.49
N SER A 152 20.78 3.46 -0.49
CA SER A 152 19.61 4.28 -0.81
C SER A 152 19.08 5.04 0.41
N ASP A 153 18.43 6.18 0.17
CA ASP A 153 17.78 6.99 1.22
C ASP A 153 16.65 6.21 1.93
N GLY A 154 16.05 5.22 1.26
CA GLY A 154 14.96 4.41 1.82
C GLY A 154 15.40 3.50 2.97
N TYR A 155 16.70 3.18 3.07
CA TYR A 155 17.20 2.28 4.11
C TYR A 155 17.07 2.86 5.52
N GLU A 156 17.36 4.15 5.72
CA GLU A 156 17.25 4.77 7.04
C GLU A 156 15.78 4.82 7.51
N HIS A 157 14.84 5.00 6.59
CA HIS A 157 13.41 4.89 6.89
C HIS A 157 13.03 3.45 7.30
N LEU A 158 13.50 2.44 6.57
CA LEU A 158 13.24 1.03 6.90
C LEU A 158 13.81 0.67 8.27
N LYS A 159 15.03 1.11 8.57
CA LYS A 159 15.72 0.87 9.85
C LYS A 159 14.99 1.47 11.05
N SER A 160 14.47 2.69 10.91
CA SER A 160 13.70 3.36 11.96
C SER A 160 12.28 2.81 12.12
N SER A 161 11.63 2.46 11.00
CA SER A 161 10.22 2.05 11.01
C SER A 161 10.01 0.57 11.34
N CYS A 162 10.90 -0.31 10.86
CA CYS A 162 10.72 -1.76 10.91
C CYS A 162 12.05 -2.51 11.20
N PRO A 163 12.68 -2.32 12.37
CA PRO A 163 13.96 -2.95 12.69
C PRO A 163 13.88 -4.49 12.75
N SER A 164 12.72 -5.06 13.06
CA SER A 164 12.46 -6.50 13.06
C SER A 164 12.72 -7.16 11.70
N VAL A 165 12.39 -6.45 10.61
CA VAL A 165 12.53 -6.96 9.26
C VAL A 165 13.99 -7.00 8.83
N LEU A 166 14.79 -6.02 9.25
CA LEU A 166 16.23 -6.05 9.03
C LEU A 166 16.88 -7.23 9.74
N LYS A 167 16.47 -7.51 10.98
CA LYS A 167 16.90 -8.71 11.71
C LYS A 167 16.56 -9.98 10.92
N GLU A 168 15.32 -10.09 10.42
CA GLU A 168 14.89 -11.23 9.59
C GLU A 168 15.74 -11.37 8.31
N LEU A 169 15.98 -10.27 7.60
CA LEU A 169 16.77 -10.24 6.37
C LEU A 169 18.20 -10.70 6.60
N ILE A 170 18.88 -10.16 7.61
CA ILE A 170 20.24 -10.59 8.00
C ILE A 170 20.24 -12.08 8.33
N ALA A 171 19.24 -12.55 9.07
CA ALA A 171 19.07 -13.96 9.39
C ALA A 171 18.90 -14.88 8.17
N ARG A 172 18.36 -14.39 7.06
CA ARG A 172 18.22 -15.12 5.80
C ARG A 172 19.50 -15.13 4.98
N MET A 173 20.33 -14.10 5.11
CA MET A 173 21.62 -13.98 4.39
C MET A 173 22.74 -14.82 5.03
N ILE A 174 22.67 -15.09 6.34
CA ILE A 174 23.66 -15.94 7.02
C ILE A 174 23.49 -17.40 6.58
N PRO A 175 24.53 -18.05 6.01
CA PRO A 175 24.48 -19.46 5.66
C PRO A 175 24.11 -20.32 6.87
N SER A 176 23.28 -21.34 6.64
CA SER A 176 22.77 -22.24 7.71
C SER A 176 23.85 -22.93 8.54
N GLU A 177 25.10 -22.92 8.07
CA GLU A 177 26.30 -23.47 8.71
C GLU A 177 26.79 -22.62 9.90
N PHE A 178 26.39 -21.34 10.01
CA PHE A 178 26.76 -20.43 11.10
C PHE A 178 25.63 -20.19 12.12
N LYS A 179 24.71 -21.15 12.26
CA LYS A 179 23.52 -21.06 13.11
C LYS A 179 23.84 -20.64 14.56
N SER A 180 24.99 -21.06 15.10
CA SER A 180 25.45 -20.69 16.45
C SER A 180 25.84 -19.21 16.62
N ALA A 181 26.20 -18.51 15.54
CA ALA A 181 26.47 -17.06 15.57
C ALA A 181 25.20 -16.22 15.38
N LYS A 182 24.15 -16.81 14.79
CA LYS A 182 22.84 -16.19 14.54
C LYS A 182 22.14 -15.78 15.85
N ASP A 183 22.23 -16.63 16.87
CA ASP A 183 21.61 -16.37 18.18
C ASP A 183 22.34 -15.25 18.95
N VAL A 184 23.64 -15.05 18.73
CA VAL A 184 24.44 -13.99 19.36
C VAL A 184 24.18 -12.63 18.73
N ILE A 185 24.07 -12.56 17.40
CA ILE A 185 23.76 -11.32 16.67
C ILE A 185 22.31 -10.86 16.92
N MET A 186 21.38 -11.80 17.12
CA MET A 186 19.96 -11.51 17.39
C MET A 186 19.69 -11.02 18.82
N ALA A 187 20.58 -11.32 19.76
CA ALA A 187 20.48 -10.96 21.18
C ALA A 187 21.02 -9.56 21.53
N ILE A 188 21.58 -8.84 20.55
CA ILE A 188 22.00 -7.43 20.64
C ILE A 188 20.91 -6.54 20.00
#